data_AF-A0A0G1RRC8-F1
#
_entry.id   AF-A0A0G1RRC8-F1
#
_cell.length_a   1.000
_cell.length_b   1.000
_cell.length_c   1.000
_cell.angle_alpha   90.00
_cell.angle_beta   90.00
_cell.angle_gamma   90.00
#
_symmetry.space_group_name_H-M   'P 1'
#
loop_
_entity.id
_entity.type
_entity.pdbx_description
1 polymer ?
#
loop_
_entity_poly.entity_id
_entity_poly.type
_entity_poly.pdbx_seq_one_letter_code
_entity_poly.pdbx_strand_id
1 'polypeptide(L)'
;MAEEIYRNLTKEESVHLSDWPDYPDKVDTKLVAEMARIRQVVEKAHAERKEKKIPVRQPLSLYQTTAQKPVNDLEVYVKDEINVKAVAWATKKDELDTKITPELEEEAKARELIRKIQEERRNLGMNLTQRHKTCSKD
;
A
#
# COMPACT_ATOMS: atom_id res chain seq x y z
N MET A 1 6.76 21.73 10.20
CA MET A 1 6.54 20.39 9.61
C MET A 1 7.79 19.53 9.69
N ALA A 2 8.94 19.92 9.10
CA ALA A 2 10.18 19.15 9.23
C ALA A 2 10.64 18.98 10.69
N GLU A 3 10.64 20.07 11.46
CA GLU A 3 10.95 20.06 12.90
C GLU A 3 10.07 19.11 13.72
N GLU A 4 8.77 19.13 13.47
CA GLU A 4 7.78 18.30 14.18
C GLU A 4 7.93 16.81 13.82
N ILE A 5 8.13 16.50 12.53
CA ILE A 5 8.39 15.13 12.07
C ILE A 5 9.68 14.60 12.69
N TYR A 6 10.74 15.40 12.65
CA TYR A 6 12.06 15.03 13.17
C TYR A 6 11.99 14.72 14.67
N ARG A 7 11.48 15.65 15.48
CA ARG A 7 11.30 15.47 16.93
C ARG A 7 10.41 14.27 17.27
N ASN A 8 9.34 14.02 16.50
CA ASN A 8 8.47 12.88 16.77
C ASN A 8 9.11 11.53 16.43
N LEU A 9 9.98 11.49 15.42
CA LEU A 9 10.60 10.25 14.93
C LEU A 9 11.91 9.93 15.66
N THR A 10 12.81 10.90 15.82
CA THR A 10 14.13 10.72 16.43
C THR A 10 14.13 11.01 17.93
N LYS A 11 13.20 11.85 18.41
CA LYS A 11 13.18 12.42 19.77
C LYS A 11 14.35 13.35 20.08
N GLU A 12 15.08 13.78 19.07
CA GLU A 12 16.14 14.78 19.21
C GLU A 12 15.56 16.20 19.24
N GLU A 13 16.39 17.19 19.57
CA GLU A 13 15.92 18.56 19.85
C GLU A 13 15.43 19.30 18.62
N SER A 14 16.20 19.31 17.53
CA SER A 14 15.84 20.04 16.32
C SER A 14 16.60 19.51 15.10
N VAL A 15 15.91 19.52 13.95
CA VAL A 15 16.50 19.13 12.66
C VAL A 15 17.59 20.12 12.20
N HIS A 16 17.56 21.35 12.73
CA HIS A 16 18.53 22.39 12.37
C HIS A 16 19.91 22.17 12.98
N LEU A 17 20.01 21.30 13.98
CA LEU A 17 21.25 20.94 14.65
C LEU A 17 21.86 19.64 14.10
N SER A 18 21.15 18.96 13.20
CA SER A 18 21.56 17.68 12.65
C SER A 18 22.48 17.86 11.46
N ASP A 19 23.49 16.99 11.36
CA ASP A 19 24.35 16.92 10.18
C ASP A 19 23.62 16.35 8.97
N TRP A 20 24.15 16.66 7.79
CA TRP A 20 23.67 16.05 6.56
C TRP A 20 23.94 14.54 6.57
N PRO A 21 22.98 13.69 6.19
CA PRO A 21 23.15 12.25 6.25
C PRO A 21 24.25 11.79 5.27
N ASP A 22 25.10 10.88 5.76
CA ASP A 22 26.08 10.19 4.92
C ASP A 22 25.36 9.25 3.94
N TYR A 23 25.81 9.22 2.69
CA TYR A 23 25.18 8.42 1.65
C TYR A 23 26.17 7.44 1.04
N PRO A 24 25.75 6.20 0.74
CA PRO A 24 26.62 5.27 0.05
C PRO A 24 26.87 5.75 -1.38
N ASP A 25 28.14 5.76 -1.81
CA ASP A 25 28.55 6.18 -3.16
C ASP A 25 27.96 5.32 -4.30
N LYS A 26 27.42 4.14 -3.98
CA LYS A 26 26.94 3.17 -4.96
C LYS A 26 25.43 3.01 -4.88
N VAL A 27 24.77 3.53 -5.91
CA VAL A 27 23.34 3.29 -6.19
C VAL A 27 23.20 2.07 -7.10
N ASP A 28 22.32 1.14 -6.74
CA ASP A 28 21.98 0.02 -7.61
C ASP A 28 21.07 0.47 -8.77
N THR A 29 21.69 0.79 -9.91
CA THR A 29 20.99 1.22 -11.13
C THR A 29 20.09 0.15 -11.72
N LYS A 30 20.39 -1.15 -11.49
CA LYS A 30 19.55 -2.25 -11.98
C LYS A 30 18.26 -2.31 -11.19
N LEU A 31 18.35 -2.22 -9.85
CA LEU A 31 17.17 -2.17 -8.98
C LEU A 31 16.29 -0.96 -9.29
N VAL A 32 16.89 0.22 -9.53
CA VAL A 32 16.14 1.43 -9.92
C VAL A 32 15.37 1.20 -11.23
N ALA A 33 16.01 0.59 -12.23
CA ALA A 33 15.36 0.28 -13.50
C ALA A 33 14.24 -0.76 -13.34
N GLU A 34 14.41 -1.76 -12.48
CA GLU A 34 13.37 -2.73 -12.16
C GLU A 34 12.16 -2.09 -11.45
N MET A 35 12.41 -1.23 -10.47
CA MET A 35 11.36 -0.49 -9.76
C MET A 35 10.58 0.43 -10.71
N ALA A 36 11.24 1.03 -11.70
CA ALA A 36 10.56 1.81 -12.73
C ALA A 36 9.59 0.95 -13.56
N ARG A 37 9.99 -0.28 -13.93
CA ARG A 37 9.11 -1.23 -14.63
C ARG A 37 7.93 -1.65 -13.77
N ILE A 38 8.16 -1.91 -12.50
CA ILE A 38 7.11 -2.29 -11.54
C ILE A 38 6.06 -1.20 -11.40
N ARG A 39 6.48 0.07 -11.27
CA ARG A 39 5.57 1.20 -11.24
C ARG A 39 4.67 1.26 -12.48
N GLN A 40 5.24 1.03 -13.66
CA GLN A 40 4.44 0.97 -14.91
C GLN A 40 3.39 -0.15 -14.88
N VAL A 41 3.72 -1.32 -14.35
CA VAL A 41 2.77 -2.44 -14.21
C VAL A 41 1.63 -2.08 -13.24
N VAL A 42 1.98 -1.49 -12.10
CA VAL A 42 1.02 -1.01 -11.09
C VAL A 42 0.09 0.06 -11.67
N GLU A 43 0.62 1.03 -12.40
CA GLU A 43 -0.16 2.09 -13.03
C GLU A 43 -1.19 1.54 -14.00
N LYS A 44 -0.81 0.56 -14.84
CA LYS A 44 -1.74 -0.13 -15.73
C LYS A 44 -2.84 -0.87 -14.98
N ALA A 45 -2.48 -1.59 -13.91
CA ALA A 45 -3.45 -2.29 -13.08
C ALA A 45 -4.44 -1.31 -12.41
N HIS A 46 -3.97 -0.16 -11.92
CA HIS A 46 -4.85 0.88 -11.38
C HIS A 46 -5.73 1.53 -12.45
N ALA A 47 -5.21 1.70 -13.67
CA ALA A 47 -6.00 2.17 -14.80
C ALA A 47 -7.16 1.21 -15.12
N GLU A 48 -6.89 -0.10 -15.15
CA GLU A 48 -7.94 -1.12 -15.32
C GLU A 48 -8.96 -1.11 -14.17
N ARG A 49 -8.50 -0.98 -12.91
CA ARG A 49 -9.41 -0.85 -11.76
C ARG A 49 -10.34 0.35 -11.92
N LYS A 50 -9.80 1.48 -12.39
CA LYS A 50 -10.57 2.71 -12.61
C LYS A 50 -11.58 2.54 -13.74
N GLU A 51 -11.19 1.89 -14.84
CA GLU A 51 -12.08 1.59 -15.97
C GLU A 51 -13.22 0.66 -15.55
N LYS A 52 -12.91 -0.41 -14.81
CA LYS A 52 -13.88 -1.39 -14.28
C LYS A 52 -14.62 -0.88 -13.03
N LYS A 53 -14.33 0.32 -12.54
CA LYS A 53 -14.90 0.95 -11.32
C LYS A 53 -14.75 0.11 -10.05
N ILE A 54 -13.67 -0.66 -9.92
CA ILE A 54 -13.40 -1.50 -8.75
C ILE A 54 -12.57 -0.69 -7.73
N PRO A 55 -13.04 -0.53 -6.48
CA PRO A 55 -12.27 0.19 -5.46
C PRO A 55 -11.00 -0.58 -5.09
N VAL A 56 -9.88 0.12 -4.87
CA VAL A 56 -8.58 -0.50 -4.50
C VAL A 56 -8.67 -1.39 -3.25
N ARG A 57 -9.59 -1.05 -2.34
CA ARG A 57 -9.83 -1.79 -1.09
C ARG A 57 -10.43 -3.17 -1.30
N GLN A 58 -11.08 -3.43 -2.44
CA GLN A 58 -11.54 -4.76 -2.84
C GLN A 58 -10.30 -5.60 -3.21
N PRO A 59 -9.96 -6.62 -2.40
CA PRO A 59 -8.93 -7.57 -2.79
C PRO A 59 -9.43 -8.37 -3.99
N LEU A 60 -8.53 -8.64 -4.94
CA LEU A 60 -8.80 -9.44 -6.13
C LEU A 60 -7.95 -10.72 -6.11
N SER A 61 -8.42 -11.75 -6.79
CA SER A 61 -7.75 -13.07 -6.86
C SER A 61 -6.44 -12.98 -7.62
N LEU A 62 -6.50 -12.48 -8.86
CA LEU A 62 -5.41 -12.55 -9.82
C LEU A 62 -5.30 -11.27 -10.65
N TYR A 63 -4.06 -10.83 -10.84
CA TYR A 63 -3.70 -9.89 -11.89
C TYR A 63 -2.81 -10.58 -12.93
N GLN A 64 -3.17 -10.48 -14.20
CA GLN A 64 -2.37 -10.95 -15.31
C GLN A 64 -1.64 -9.76 -15.92
N THR A 65 -0.33 -9.91 -16.13
CA THR A 65 0.46 -8.89 -16.83
C THR A 65 1.27 -9.47 -17.97
N THR A 66 1.46 -8.64 -18.99
CA THR A 66 2.33 -8.87 -20.15
C THR A 66 3.82 -8.70 -19.78
N ALA A 67 4.11 -8.03 -18.66
CA ALA A 67 5.46 -7.82 -18.20
C ALA A 67 6.15 -9.14 -17.79
N GLN A 68 7.48 -9.15 -17.88
CA GLN A 68 8.30 -10.25 -17.38
C GLN A 68 8.36 -10.22 -15.86
N LYS A 69 8.47 -11.41 -15.27
CA LYS A 69 8.61 -11.57 -13.82
C LYS A 69 9.87 -10.83 -13.32
N PRO A 70 9.78 -10.01 -12.27
CA PRO A 70 10.94 -9.34 -11.69
C PRO A 70 11.90 -10.35 -11.05
N VAL A 71 13.19 -10.00 -11.02
CA VAL A 71 14.25 -10.90 -10.56
C VAL A 71 14.35 -10.97 -9.03
N ASN A 72 14.02 -9.89 -8.32
CA ASN A 72 14.36 -9.69 -6.89
C ASN A 72 13.18 -9.71 -5.90
N ASP A 73 12.32 -10.73 -5.89
CA ASP A 73 11.15 -10.84 -4.98
C ASP A 73 10.24 -9.59 -4.92
N LEU A 74 10.39 -8.66 -5.87
CA LEU A 74 9.67 -7.40 -5.91
C LEU A 74 8.17 -7.58 -6.26
N GLU A 75 7.78 -8.81 -6.58
CA GLU A 75 6.39 -9.23 -6.75
C GLU A 75 5.53 -8.90 -5.52
N VAL A 76 6.12 -8.92 -4.32
CA VAL A 76 5.41 -8.58 -3.07
C VAL A 76 4.89 -7.14 -3.13
N TYR A 77 5.71 -6.19 -3.58
CA TYR A 77 5.30 -4.79 -3.70
C TYR A 77 4.18 -4.59 -4.72
N VAL A 78 4.20 -5.36 -5.82
CA VAL A 78 3.14 -5.33 -6.84
C VAL A 78 1.81 -5.83 -6.24
N LYS A 79 1.86 -6.93 -5.48
CA LYS A 79 0.68 -7.50 -4.82
C LYS A 79 0.07 -6.55 -3.80
N ASP A 80 0.91 -5.90 -3.01
CA ASP A 80 0.48 -4.97 -1.96
C ASP A 80 -0.17 -3.72 -2.57
N GLU A 81 0.43 -3.13 -3.60
CA GLU A 81 -0.05 -1.90 -4.22
C GLU A 81 -1.37 -2.13 -4.99
N ILE A 82 -1.45 -3.23 -5.75
CA ILE A 82 -2.66 -3.58 -6.50
C ILE A 82 -3.71 -4.24 -5.60
N ASN A 83 -3.34 -4.74 -4.41
CA ASN A 83 -4.17 -5.51 -3.49
C ASN A 83 -4.75 -6.78 -4.16
N VAL A 84 -3.85 -7.66 -4.61
CA VAL A 84 -4.16 -8.94 -5.28
C VAL A 84 -3.48 -10.11 -4.56
N LYS A 85 -4.10 -11.29 -4.56
CA LYS A 85 -3.50 -12.48 -3.93
C LYS A 85 -2.37 -13.08 -4.79
N ALA A 86 -2.52 -13.08 -6.11
CA ALA A 86 -1.55 -13.62 -7.05
C ALA A 86 -1.32 -12.70 -8.27
N VAL A 87 -0.13 -12.80 -8.86
CA VAL A 87 0.23 -12.14 -10.13
C VAL A 87 0.73 -13.18 -11.11
N ALA A 88 0.10 -13.25 -12.29
CA ALA A 88 0.57 -14.08 -13.39
C ALA A 88 1.35 -13.23 -14.39
N TRP A 89 2.60 -13.62 -14.64
CA TRP A 89 3.55 -12.90 -15.49
C TRP A 89 3.57 -13.47 -16.91
N ALA A 90 4.08 -12.69 -17.87
CA ALA A 90 4.27 -13.08 -19.27
C ALA A 90 3.01 -13.61 -19.99
N THR A 91 1.87 -12.94 -19.76
CA THR A 91 0.60 -13.23 -20.43
C THR A 91 0.41 -12.39 -21.70
N LYS A 92 -0.68 -12.62 -22.46
CA LYS A 92 -0.96 -11.90 -23.71
C LYS A 92 -1.51 -10.49 -23.50
N LYS A 93 -2.09 -10.21 -22.33
CA LYS A 93 -2.79 -8.96 -22.04
C LYS A 93 -2.72 -8.67 -20.54
N ASP A 94 -2.63 -7.38 -20.21
CA ASP A 94 -2.82 -6.90 -18.84
C ASP A 94 -4.33 -7.00 -18.50
N GLU A 95 -4.69 -7.84 -17.52
CA GLU A 95 -6.07 -8.07 -17.12
C GLU A 95 -6.24 -8.47 -15.65
N LEU A 96 -7.15 -7.77 -14.95
CA LEU A 96 -7.65 -8.17 -13.63
C LEU A 96 -8.79 -9.19 -13.70
N ASP A 97 -8.68 -10.26 -12.91
CA ASP A 97 -9.79 -11.18 -12.65
C ASP A 97 -10.84 -10.50 -11.77
N THR A 98 -12.03 -10.32 -12.34
CA THR A 98 -13.16 -9.64 -11.68
C THR A 98 -14.09 -10.62 -10.97
N LYS A 99 -13.77 -11.92 -10.94
CA LYS A 99 -14.57 -12.90 -10.20
C LYS A 99 -14.37 -12.71 -8.70
N ILE A 100 -15.36 -12.08 -8.07
CA ILE A 100 -15.38 -11.90 -6.62
C ILE A 100 -15.94 -13.18 -6.00
N THR A 101 -15.08 -13.92 -5.29
CA THR A 101 -15.51 -15.03 -4.45
C THR A 101 -16.13 -14.48 -3.15
N PRO A 102 -17.02 -15.25 -2.47
CA PRO A 102 -17.64 -14.81 -1.22
C PRO A 102 -16.61 -14.36 -0.16
N GLU A 103 -15.49 -15.07 -0.07
CA GLU A 103 -14.39 -14.74 0.86
C GLU A 103 -13.77 -13.36 0.58
N LEU A 104 -13.54 -13.01 -0.68
CA LEU A 104 -12.99 -11.71 -1.07
C LEU A 104 -14.00 -10.58 -0.83
N GLU A 105 -15.28 -10.86 -0.97
CA GLU A 105 -16.35 -9.90 -0.67
C GLU A 105 -16.44 -9.61 0.83
N GLU A 106 -16.35 -10.64 1.67
CA GLU A 106 -16.31 -10.50 3.13
C GLU A 106 -15.08 -9.71 3.59
N GLU A 107 -13.90 -10.00 3.03
CA GLU A 107 -12.68 -9.24 3.33
C GLU A 107 -12.84 -7.76 2.95
N ALA A 108 -13.46 -7.47 1.80
CA ALA A 108 -13.75 -6.10 1.40
C ALA A 108 -14.72 -5.40 2.36
N LYS A 109 -15.82 -6.06 2.74
CA LYS A 109 -16.80 -5.53 3.70
C LYS A 109 -16.14 -5.21 5.04
N ALA A 110 -15.25 -6.08 5.53
CA ALA A 110 -14.49 -5.84 6.76
C ALA A 110 -13.59 -4.61 6.63
N ARG A 111 -12.86 -4.47 5.52
CA ARG A 111 -12.00 -3.29 5.27
C ARG A 111 -12.82 -2.00 5.17
N GLU A 112 -13.99 -2.05 4.55
CA GLU A 112 -14.89 -0.89 4.47
C GLU A 112 -15.44 -0.50 5.85
N LEU A 113 -15.80 -1.47 6.68
CA LEU A 113 -16.24 -1.24 8.05
C LEU A 113 -15.14 -0.56 8.87
N ILE A 114 -13.91 -1.07 8.80
CA ILE A 114 -12.76 -0.46 9.50
C ILE A 114 -12.57 0.98 9.05
N ARG A 115 -12.63 1.26 7.74
CA ARG A 115 -12.52 2.64 7.24
C ARG A 115 -13.61 3.54 7.80
N LYS A 116 -14.87 3.11 7.80
CA LYS A 116 -15.99 3.87 8.37
C LYS A 116 -15.71 4.20 9.83
N ILE A 117 -15.28 3.22 10.63
CA ILE A 117 -14.91 3.43 12.03
C ILE A 117 -13.78 4.47 12.17
N GLN A 118 -12.75 4.38 11.33
CA GLN A 118 -11.63 5.32 11.38
C GLN A 118 -12.04 6.74 10.93
N GLU A 119 -12.97 6.87 9.99
CA GLU A 119 -13.54 8.16 9.60
C GLU A 119 -14.34 8.79 10.74
N GLU A 120 -15.20 8.02 11.41
CA GLU A 120 -15.94 8.51 12.57
C GLU A 120 -15.01 8.93 13.71
N ARG A 121 -13.95 8.15 13.99
CA ARG A 121 -12.94 8.52 14.99
C ARG A 121 -12.27 9.86 14.67
N ARG A 122 -11.96 10.09 13.40
CA ARG A 122 -11.39 11.37 12.94
C ARG A 122 -12.41 12.51 13.07
N ASN A 123 -13.67 12.29 12.70
CA ASN A 123 -14.73 13.30 12.83
C ASN A 123 -14.98 13.71 14.28
N LEU A 124 -14.83 12.76 15.21
CA LEU A 124 -14.94 13.01 16.66
C LEU A 124 -13.68 13.65 17.26
N GLY A 125 -12.66 13.97 16.45
CA GLY A 125 -11.42 14.59 16.92
C GLY A 125 -10.60 13.70 17.85
N MET A 126 -10.75 12.36 17.76
CA MET A 126 -10.00 11.44 18.62
C MET A 126 -8.52 11.45 18.25
N ASN A 127 -7.65 11.54 19.25
CA ASN A 127 -6.20 11.44 19.06
C ASN A 127 -5.80 10.01 18.70
N LEU A 128 -4.79 9.85 17.83
CA LEU A 128 -4.34 8.54 17.32
C LEU A 128 -3.98 7.53 18.44
N THR A 129 -3.55 8.04 19.59
CA THR A 129 -3.15 7.27 20.79
C THR A 129 -4.28 7.07 21.81
N GLN A 130 -5.48 7.57 21.55
CA GLN A 130 -6.59 7.51 22.49
C GLN A 130 -7.11 6.06 22.63
N ARG A 131 -6.69 5.39 23.70
CA ARG A 131 -7.19 4.07 24.09
C ARG A 131 -8.41 4.26 24.99
N HIS A 132 -9.55 3.67 24.63
CA HIS A 132 -10.65 3.55 25.57
C HIS A 132 -10.21 2.63 26.72
N LYS A 133 -10.15 3.15 27.95
CA LYS A 133 -10.17 2.31 29.14
C LYS A 133 -11.55 1.67 29.20
N THR A 134 -11.66 0.42 28.78
CA THR A 134 -12.84 -0.38 29.08
C THR A 134 -12.82 -0.65 30.58
N CYS A 135 -13.45 0.22 31.36
CA CYS A 135 -13.86 -0.14 32.71
C CYS A 135 -14.98 -1.18 32.55
N SER A 136 -14.62 -2.46 32.56
CA SER A 136 -15.54 -3.50 33.00
C SER A 136 -15.88 -3.18 34.45
N LYS A 137 -17.09 -2.68 34.68
CA LYS A 137 -17.68 -2.71 36.01
C LYS A 137 -18.09 -4.15 36.25
N ASP A 138 -17.42 -4.80 37.19
CA ASP A 138 -17.99 -5.93 37.92
C ASP A 138 -19.28 -5.49 38.63
#